data_AF-A0A2A2IF05-F1
#
_entry.id   AF-A0A2A2IF05-F1
#
_cell.length_a   1.000
_cell.length_b   1.000
_cell.length_c   1.000
_cell.angle_alpha   90.00
_cell.angle_beta   90.00
_cell.angle_gamma   90.00
#
_symmetry.space_group_name_H-M   'P 1'
#
loop_
_entity.id
_entity.type
_entity.pdbx_description
1 polymer ?
#
loop_
_entity_poly.entity_id
_entity_poly.type
_entity_poly.pdbx_seq_one_letter_code
_entity_poly.pdbx_strand_id
1 'polypeptide(L)' 'MLAIYGKLKNEKRFRMYNLKEDCFVERKIFVTLFHESQKDELQEDVDYMNKHNPNYIFELRKV' A
#
# COMPACT_ATOMS: atom_id res chain seq x y z
N MET A 1 -3.81 -13.15 3.12
CA MET A 1 -4.44 -11.82 2.86
C MET A 1 -3.34 -10.84 2.48
N LEU A 2 -3.66 -9.81 1.72
CA LEU A 2 -2.71 -8.80 1.24
C LEU A 2 -3.07 -7.42 1.78
N ALA A 3 -2.08 -6.56 1.98
CA ALA A 3 -2.26 -5.15 2.29
C ALA A 3 -1.21 -4.31 1.56
N ILE A 4 -1.57 -3.07 1.26
CA ILE A 4 -0.65 -2.10 0.68
C ILE A 4 0.09 -1.39 1.81
N TYR A 5 1.39 -1.27 1.64
CA TYR A 5 2.27 -0.49 2.48
C TYR A 5 2.86 0.62 1.64
N GLY A 6 3.18 1.75 2.26
CA GLY A 6 3.96 2.78 1.61
C GLY A 6 4.82 3.58 2.56
N LYS A 7 5.68 4.41 1.99
CA LYS A 7 6.54 5.35 2.71
C LYS A 7 7.01 6.46 1.80
N LEU A 8 7.52 7.53 2.39
CA LEU A 8 8.34 8.48 1.63
C LEU A 8 9.70 7.86 1.31
N LYS A 9 10.33 8.28 0.21
CA LYS A 9 11.67 7.81 -0.20
C LYS A 9 12.75 8.06 0.87
N ASN A 10 12.62 9.14 1.64
CA ASN A 10 13.53 9.48 2.74
C ASN A 10 13.21 8.75 4.05
N GLU A 11 12.08 8.05 4.15
CA GLU A 11 11.71 7.28 5.33
C GLU A 11 12.31 5.87 5.29
N LYS A 12 12.72 5.38 6.46
CA LYS A 12 13.20 4.00 6.60
C LYS A 12 12.06 2.99 6.70
N ARG A 13 10.95 3.37 7.34
CA ARG A 13 9.87 2.45 7.72
C ARG A 13 8.68 2.58 6.78
N PHE A 14 8.16 1.43 6.37
CA PHE A 14 6.87 1.35 5.69
C PHE A 14 5.74 1.44 6.69
N ARG A 15 4.68 2.14 6.30
CA ARG A 15 3.41 2.26 7.02
C ARG A 15 2.32 1.62 6.18
N MET A 16 1.27 1.14 6.82
CA MET A 16 0.12 0.62 6.11
C MET A 16 -0.62 1.75 5.41
N TYR A 17 -1.14 1.46 4.22
CA TYR A 17 -1.91 2.38 3.42
C TYR A 17 -3.35 1.89 3.34
N ASN A 18 -4.30 2.75 3.67
CA ASN A 18 -5.71 2.48 3.47
C ASN A 18 -6.12 3.05 2.11
N LEU A 19 -6.30 2.16 1.13
CA LEU A 19 -6.70 2.54 -0.22
C LEU A 19 -8.07 3.24 -0.27
N LYS A 20 -9.00 2.88 0.63
CA LYS A 20 -10.35 3.48 0.66
C LYS A 20 -10.37 4.93 1.13
N GLU A 21 -9.49 5.26 2.07
CA GLU A 21 -9.39 6.59 2.68
C GLU A 21 -8.21 7.40 2.14
N ASP A 22 -7.48 6.84 1.17
CA ASP A 22 -6.30 7.42 0.53
C ASP A 22 -5.28 7.98 1.53
N CYS A 23 -5.02 7.23 2.62
CA CYS A 23 -4.17 7.71 3.70
C CYS A 23 -3.32 6.61 4.37
N PHE A 24 -2.23 7.03 5.02
CA PHE A 24 -1.44 6.15 5.87
C PHE A 24 -2.14 5.94 7.21
N VAL A 25 -2.28 4.68 7.61
CA VAL A 25 -2.91 4.32 8.89
C VAL A 25 -1.87 3.95 9.94
N GLU A 26 -2.06 4.47 11.15
CA GLU A 26 -1.22 4.13 12.30
C GLU A 26 -1.62 2.80 12.94
N ARG A 27 -2.93 2.48 12.93
CA ARG A 27 -3.48 1.27 13.54
C ARG A 27 -3.89 0.26 12.47
N LYS A 28 -3.44 -0.99 12.66
CA LYS A 28 -3.74 -2.13 11.78
C LYS A 28 -5.24 -2.34 11.53
N ILE A 29 -6.11 -1.97 12.46
CA ILE A 29 -7.56 -2.19 12.32
C ILE A 29 -8.21 -1.41 11.17
N PHE A 30 -7.57 -0.32 10.74
CA PHE A 30 -8.08 0.53 9.66
C PHE A 30 -7.47 0.19 8.29
N VAL A 31 -6.57 -0.81 8.21
CA VAL A 31 -5.99 -1.18 6.92
C VAL A 31 -7.02 -1.91 6.06
N THR A 32 -7.07 -1.56 4.78
CA THR A 32 -7.84 -2.37 3.82
C THR A 32 -7.06 -3.66 3.54
N LEU A 33 -7.71 -4.80 3.80
CA LEU A 33 -7.19 -6.13 3.50
C LEU A 33 -7.82 -6.63 2.20
N PHE A 34 -6.99 -7.26 1.38
CA PHE A 34 -7.40 -7.81 0.10
C PHE A 34 -7.17 -9.32 0.05
N HIS A 35 -7.95 -9.98 -0.80
CA HIS A 35 -7.81 -11.41 -1.01
C HIS A 35 -6.61 -11.70 -1.92
N GLU A 36 -5.98 -12.87 -1.78
CA GLU A 36 -4.81 -13.22 -2.62
C GLU A 36 -5.18 -13.38 -4.10
N SER A 37 -6.45 -13.64 -4.41
CA SER A 37 -6.96 -13.68 -5.78
C SER A 37 -6.93 -12.33 -6.49
N GLN A 38 -6.83 -11.22 -5.75
CA GLN A 38 -6.77 -9.86 -6.29
C GLN A 38 -5.33 -9.37 -6.47
N LYS A 39 -4.34 -10.24 -6.27
CA LYS A 39 -2.93 -9.85 -6.22
C LYS A 39 -2.47 -9.13 -7.49
N ASP A 40 -2.86 -9.64 -8.66
CA ASP A 40 -2.36 -9.12 -9.94
C ASP A 40 -2.94 -7.72 -10.21
N GLU A 41 -4.25 -7.54 -9.99
CA GLU A 41 -4.93 -6.23 -10.05
C GLU A 41 -4.30 -5.22 -9.07
N LEU A 42 -4.07 -5.63 -7.83
CA LEU A 42 -3.44 -4.77 -6.82
C LEU A 42 -1.99 -4.42 -7.15
N GLN A 43 -1.27 -5.30 -7.85
CA GLN A 43 0.09 -5.01 -8.27
C GLN A 43 0.09 -3.93 -9.35
N GLU A 44 -0.86 -3.97 -10.29
CA GLU A 44 -1.04 -2.91 -11.29
C GLU A 44 -1.36 -1.56 -10.62
N ASP A 45 -2.24 -1.55 -9.62
CA ASP A 45 -2.55 -0.35 -8.83
C ASP A 45 -1.32 0.19 -8.10
N VAL A 46 -0.54 -0.67 -7.45
CA VAL A 46 0.70 -0.27 -6.76
C VAL A 46 1.72 0.30 -7.74
N ASP A 47 1.86 -0.29 -8.92
CA ASP A 47 2.76 0.19 -9.97
C ASP A 47 2.30 1.57 -10.50
N TYR A 48 0.99 1.75 -10.67
CA TYR A 48 0.38 3.04 -11.01
C TYR A 48 0.67 4.08 -9.93
N MET A 49 0.44 3.76 -8.65
CA MET A 49 0.72 4.65 -7.52
C MET A 49 2.19 5.07 -7.49
N ASN A 50 3.12 4.13 -7.68
CA ASN A 50 4.56 4.40 -7.72
C ASN A 50 4.97 5.29 -8.90
N LYS A 51 4.33 5.12 -10.07
CA LYS A 51 4.59 5.94 -11.26
C LYS A 51 4.11 7.39 -11.09
N HIS A 52 2.97 7.59 -10.44
CA HIS A 52 2.34 8.90 -10.29
C HIS A 52 2.73 9.66 -9.02
N ASN A 53 3.33 8.99 -8.03
CA ASN A 53 3.76 9.58 -6.77
C ASN A 53 5.27 9.42 -6.55
N PRO A 54 6.11 10.22 -7.22
CA PRO A 54 7.57 10.00 -7.27
C PRO A 54 8.27 10.18 -5.91
N ASN A 55 7.62 10.79 -4.92
CA ASN A 55 8.18 10.94 -3.58
C ASN A 55 7.88 9.75 -2.66
N TYR A 56 6.99 8.87 -3.09
CA TYR A 56 6.53 7.72 -2.33
C TYR A 56 7.05 6.41 -2.94
N ILE A 57 7.05 5.38 -2.11
CA ILE A 57 7.28 4.00 -2.50
C ILE A 57 6.13 3.20 -1.88
N PHE A 58 5.37 2.49 -2.72
CA PHE A 58 4.30 1.60 -2.34
C PHE A 58 4.66 0.15 -2.66
N GLU A 59 4.23 -0.77 -1.81
CA GLU A 59 4.48 -2.21 -1.93
C GLU A 59 3.29 -3.02 -1.44
N LEU A 60 2.98 -4.11 -2.13
CA LEU A 60 2.01 -5.10 -1.71
C LEU A 60 2.68 -6.13 -0.79
N ARG A 61 2.11 -6.40 0.39
CA ARG A 61 2.65 -7.37 1.36
C ARG A 61 1.59 -8.32 1.87
N LYS A 62 1.99 -9.56 2.16
CA LYS A 62 1.15 -10.49 2.93
C LYS A 62 1.05 -10.02 4.38
N VAL A 63 -0.15 -10.10 4.94
CA VAL A 63 -0.47 -9.82 6.35
C VAL A 63 -0.73 -11.13 7.08
#